data_AF-A7HLM6-F1
#
_entry.id   AF-A7HLM6-F1
#
_cell.length_a   1.000
_cell.length_b   1.000
_cell.length_c   1.000
_cell.angle_alpha   90.00
_cell.angle_beta   90.00
_cell.angle_gamma   90.00
#
_symmetry.space_group_name_H-M   'P 1'
#
loop_
_entity.id
_entity.type
_entity.pdbx_description
1 polymer ?
#
loop_
_entity_poly.entity_id
_entity_poly.type
_entity_poly.pdbx_seq_one_letter_code
_entity_poly.pdbx_strand_id
1 'polypeptide(L)'
;MKVYFDPNISFNELIDYYAPIIIDINGKKFIDLHSMSIINLLGISYSFNTTEEMFGMIFSVFEFDNTNIDIPTDNLIELNEENFEKFKISNLISLQQMYQMAFPGQYVLKLENTPNNLEFLVSLCPQYVLDKKEYFQNKEFEILLEMVIFLELKKFAERTNVDFSMPQPFIFIFDLSKVSLEKAHILIDEIQKLNKILTNKVDAIYEYAKDKIKALEKLFQSIDRKSFSKLLYIFASIDDIISDLQVLKNLLSEIEKIE
;
A
#
# COMPACT_ATOMS: atom_id res chain seq x y z
N MET A 1 0.60 -33.00 -4.05
CA MET A 1 1.19 -31.65 -3.98
C MET A 1 0.73 -31.02 -2.68
N LYS A 2 1.58 -30.25 -1.99
CA LYS A 2 1.18 -29.54 -0.76
C LYS A 2 1.31 -28.04 -0.91
N VAL A 3 0.37 -27.29 -0.35
CA VAL A 3 0.42 -25.83 -0.28
C VAL A 3 0.42 -25.42 1.20
N TYR A 4 1.38 -24.58 1.57
CA TYR A 4 1.59 -24.07 2.91
C TYR A 4 1.33 -22.56 2.91
N PHE A 5 0.53 -22.09 3.87
CA PHE A 5 0.18 -20.68 4.00
C PHE A 5 -0.10 -20.31 5.45
N ASP A 6 -0.14 -19.01 5.74
CA ASP A 6 -0.38 -18.51 7.08
C ASP A 6 -1.77 -18.94 7.59
N PRO A 7 -1.87 -19.53 8.80
CA PRO A 7 -3.14 -20.05 9.32
C PRO A 7 -4.19 -18.97 9.61
N ASN A 8 -3.81 -17.69 9.67
CA ASN A 8 -4.75 -16.59 9.86
C ASN A 8 -5.45 -16.19 8.55
N ILE A 9 -4.97 -16.66 7.39
CA ILE A 9 -5.54 -16.33 6.08
C ILE A 9 -6.23 -17.58 5.55
N SER A 10 -7.50 -17.46 5.16
CA SER A 10 -8.17 -18.60 4.52
C SER A 10 -7.67 -18.80 3.08
N PHE A 11 -7.75 -20.03 2.58
CA PHE A 11 -7.21 -20.35 1.24
C PHE A 11 -7.78 -19.48 0.11
N ASN A 12 -9.06 -19.08 0.21
CA ASN A 12 -9.70 -18.23 -0.79
C ASN A 12 -9.23 -16.77 -0.71
N GLU A 13 -8.81 -16.31 0.47
CA GLU A 13 -8.36 -14.94 0.72
C GLU A 13 -6.91 -14.71 0.28
N LEU A 14 -6.16 -15.78 -0.01
CA LEU A 14 -4.76 -15.70 -0.43
C LEU A 14 -4.56 -14.80 -1.66
N ILE A 15 -5.47 -14.86 -2.65
CA ILE A 15 -5.43 -13.98 -3.83
C ILE A 15 -5.82 -12.55 -3.47
N ASP A 16 -6.83 -12.37 -2.61
CA ASP A 16 -7.36 -11.04 -2.26
C ASP A 16 -6.31 -10.17 -1.54
N TYR A 17 -5.44 -10.80 -0.75
CA TYR A 17 -4.37 -10.13 -0.01
C TYR A 17 -2.98 -10.29 -0.62
N TYR A 18 -2.87 -10.93 -1.79
CA TYR A 18 -1.60 -11.36 -2.38
C TYR A 18 -0.68 -12.05 -1.35
N ALA A 19 -1.26 -12.90 -0.50
CA ALA A 19 -0.54 -13.59 0.55
C ALA A 19 0.48 -14.54 -0.07
N PRO A 20 1.71 -14.67 0.46
CA PRO A 20 2.67 -15.61 -0.08
C PRO A 20 2.31 -17.03 0.35
N ILE A 21 2.71 -18.01 -0.46
CA ILE A 21 2.60 -19.44 -0.15
C ILE A 21 3.88 -20.19 -0.46
N ILE A 22 4.02 -21.36 0.15
CA ILE A 22 5.03 -22.36 -0.23
C ILE A 22 4.31 -23.53 -0.88
N ILE A 23 4.83 -24.01 -2.01
CA ILE A 23 4.28 -25.14 -2.78
C ILE A 23 5.33 -26.24 -2.82
N ASP A 24 4.94 -27.45 -2.40
CA ASP A 24 5.73 -28.66 -2.57
C ASP A 24 5.27 -29.44 -3.81
N ILE A 25 6.13 -29.44 -4.83
CA ILE A 25 5.96 -30.13 -6.10
C ILE A 25 7.02 -31.24 -6.17
N ASN A 26 6.57 -32.49 -6.06
CA ASN A 26 7.42 -33.68 -6.14
C ASN A 26 8.64 -33.66 -5.19
N GLY A 27 8.46 -33.12 -3.98
CA GLY A 27 9.50 -33.04 -2.95
C GLY A 27 10.37 -31.79 -3.02
N LYS A 28 10.20 -30.94 -4.04
CA LYS A 28 10.87 -29.64 -4.16
C LYS A 28 9.91 -28.53 -3.74
N LYS A 29 10.37 -27.66 -2.83
CA LYS A 29 9.60 -26.56 -2.28
C LYS A 29 9.94 -25.24 -2.98
N PHE A 30 8.90 -24.51 -3.35
CA PHE A 30 8.98 -23.21 -3.99
C PHE A 30 8.12 -22.20 -3.25
N ILE A 31 8.47 -20.92 -3.31
CA ILE A 31 7.67 -19.81 -2.81
C ILE A 31 7.02 -19.11 -4.00
N ASP A 32 5.72 -18.89 -3.87
CA ASP A 32 4.97 -17.91 -4.63
C ASP A 32 4.74 -16.72 -3.69
N LEU A 33 5.31 -15.55 -4.00
CA LEU A 33 5.20 -14.38 -3.11
C LEU A 33 3.81 -13.74 -3.09
N HIS A 34 2.93 -14.10 -4.04
CA HIS A 34 1.69 -13.39 -4.32
C HIS A 34 0.49 -14.32 -4.59
N SER A 35 0.63 -15.62 -4.33
CA SER A 35 -0.43 -16.65 -4.51
C SER A 35 -1.05 -16.74 -5.91
N MET A 36 -0.39 -16.25 -6.95
CA MET A 36 -0.94 -16.32 -8.32
C MET A 36 -1.09 -17.76 -8.81
N SER A 37 -0.24 -18.66 -8.32
CA SER A 37 -0.25 -20.09 -8.62
C SER A 37 -1.50 -20.82 -8.12
N ILE A 38 -2.19 -20.30 -7.08
CA ILE A 38 -3.37 -20.99 -6.52
C ILE A 38 -4.56 -20.94 -7.45
N ILE A 39 -4.59 -20.04 -8.44
CA ILE A 39 -5.63 -20.00 -9.47
C ILE A 39 -5.76 -21.37 -10.16
N ASN A 40 -4.63 -22.08 -10.36
CA ASN A 40 -4.62 -23.42 -10.95
C ASN A 40 -5.14 -24.51 -9.99
N LEU A 41 -5.33 -24.18 -8.72
CA LEU A 41 -5.81 -25.06 -7.65
C LEU A 41 -7.27 -24.78 -7.27
N LEU A 42 -7.82 -23.63 -7.68
CA LEU A 42 -9.21 -23.27 -7.41
C LEU A 42 -10.16 -24.29 -8.07
N GLY A 43 -11.08 -24.83 -7.27
CA GLY A 43 -12.03 -25.85 -7.71
C GLY A 43 -11.50 -27.28 -7.68
N ILE A 44 -10.23 -27.49 -7.33
CA ILE A 44 -9.67 -28.82 -7.08
C ILE A 44 -9.93 -29.19 -5.61
N SER A 45 -10.43 -30.40 -5.37
CA SER A 45 -10.58 -30.91 -4.01
C SER A 45 -9.22 -31.20 -3.38
N TYR A 46 -9.00 -30.67 -2.19
CA TYR A 46 -7.90 -31.09 -1.33
C TYR A 46 -8.33 -32.30 -0.50
N SER A 47 -7.41 -33.25 -0.30
CA SER A 47 -7.67 -34.50 0.42
C SER A 47 -7.42 -34.38 1.92
N PHE A 48 -6.55 -33.46 2.35
CA PHE A 48 -6.23 -33.23 3.76
C PHE A 48 -5.98 -31.76 4.09
N ASN A 49 -6.38 -31.38 5.31
CA ASN A 49 -6.04 -30.11 5.95
C ASN A 49 -5.34 -30.40 7.29
N THR A 50 -4.09 -29.99 7.42
CA THR A 50 -3.29 -30.18 8.63
C THR A 50 -2.53 -28.91 8.98
N THR A 51 -1.78 -28.97 10.08
CA THR A 51 -0.86 -27.91 10.49
C THR A 51 0.55 -28.50 10.55
N GLU A 52 1.51 -27.84 9.90
CA GLU A 52 2.92 -28.25 9.91
C GLU A 52 3.80 -27.05 10.31
N GLU A 53 4.94 -27.32 10.95
CA GLU A 53 5.94 -26.30 11.28
C GLU A 53 7.09 -26.34 10.27
N MET A 54 7.49 -25.17 9.77
CA MET A 54 8.63 -25.01 8.87
C MET A 54 9.38 -23.73 9.22
N PHE A 55 10.71 -23.82 9.37
CA PHE A 55 11.57 -22.68 9.78
C PHE A 55 11.07 -21.94 11.04
N GLY A 56 10.48 -22.66 12.01
CA GLY A 56 9.94 -22.07 13.24
C GLY A 56 8.61 -21.32 13.09
N MET A 57 7.98 -21.39 11.91
CA MET A 57 6.65 -20.82 11.64
C MET A 57 5.63 -21.94 11.44
N ILE A 58 4.42 -21.73 11.93
CA ILE A 58 3.29 -22.65 11.80
C ILE A 58 2.52 -22.34 10.53
N PHE A 59 2.20 -23.36 9.74
CA PHE A 59 1.46 -23.24 8.48
C PHE A 59 0.19 -24.08 8.49
N SER A 60 -0.87 -23.55 7.88
CA SER A 60 -1.95 -24.37 7.35
C SER A 60 -1.46 -25.08 6.09
N VAL A 61 -1.76 -26.38 5.98
CA VAL A 61 -1.29 -27.23 4.88
C VAL A 61 -2.46 -27.88 4.18
N PHE A 62 -2.62 -27.58 2.90
CA PHE A 62 -3.58 -28.24 2.03
C PHE A 62 -2.85 -29.22 1.13
N GLU A 63 -3.26 -30.48 1.19
CA GLU A 63 -2.73 -31.55 0.33
C GLU A 63 -3.70 -31.85 -0.81
N PHE A 64 -3.20 -31.79 -2.03
CA PHE A 64 -3.95 -32.03 -3.26
C PHE A 64 -3.56 -33.36 -3.89
N ASP A 65 -4.58 -34.12 -4.29
CA ASP A 65 -4.40 -35.40 -4.97
C ASP A 65 -3.77 -35.19 -6.35
N ASN A 66 -2.58 -35.75 -6.51
CA ASN A 66 -1.53 -35.30 -7.41
C ASN A 66 -1.74 -35.59 -8.91
N THR A 67 -2.98 -35.74 -9.37
CA THR A 67 -3.22 -36.55 -10.58
C THR A 67 -3.11 -35.82 -11.91
N ASN A 68 -3.06 -34.48 -12.01
CA ASN A 68 -2.80 -33.74 -13.28
C ASN A 68 -2.55 -32.22 -13.11
N ILE A 69 -2.07 -31.75 -11.94
CA ILE A 69 -1.91 -30.31 -11.70
C ILE A 69 -0.54 -29.85 -12.22
N ASP A 70 -0.54 -29.09 -13.31
CA ASP A 70 0.66 -28.42 -13.82
C ASP A 70 0.71 -26.99 -13.27
N ILE A 71 1.64 -26.72 -12.36
CA ILE A 71 1.89 -25.36 -11.86
C ILE A 71 3.14 -24.84 -12.57
N PRO A 72 3.02 -23.77 -13.38
CA PRO A 72 4.17 -23.10 -13.96
C PRO A 72 5.14 -22.66 -12.87
N THR A 73 6.38 -23.11 -12.93
CA THR A 73 7.42 -22.78 -11.94
C THR A 73 8.23 -21.54 -12.31
N ASP A 74 8.02 -20.96 -13.49
CA ASP A 74 8.82 -19.86 -14.04
C ASP A 74 8.85 -18.60 -13.15
N ASN A 75 7.77 -18.35 -12.41
CA ASN A 75 7.64 -17.21 -11.50
C ASN A 75 7.82 -17.59 -10.02
N LEU A 76 8.16 -18.84 -9.73
CA LEU A 76 8.35 -19.33 -8.37
C LEU A 76 9.83 -19.29 -7.99
N ILE A 77 10.12 -18.94 -6.74
CA ILE A 77 11.49 -18.93 -6.22
C ILE A 77 11.74 -20.16 -5.36
N GLU A 78 12.93 -20.75 -5.44
CA GLU A 78 13.25 -21.92 -4.64
C GLU A 78 13.33 -21.57 -3.15
N LEU A 79 12.79 -22.44 -2.30
CA LEU A 79 12.81 -22.23 -0.86
C LEU A 79 14.23 -22.39 -0.30
N ASN A 80 14.74 -21.32 0.30
CA ASN A 80 15.98 -21.27 1.08
C ASN A 80 15.84 -20.17 2.15
N GLU A 81 16.83 -20.01 3.04
CA GLU A 81 16.75 -19.02 4.13
C GLU A 81 16.56 -17.57 3.63
N GLU A 82 17.27 -17.17 2.58
CA GLU A 82 17.15 -15.81 2.01
C GLU A 82 15.74 -15.55 1.44
N ASN A 83 15.21 -16.49 0.65
CA ASN A 83 13.88 -16.36 0.07
C ASN A 83 12.78 -16.52 1.12
N PHE A 84 13.04 -17.25 2.21
CA PHE A 84 12.12 -17.34 3.32
C PHE A 84 12.00 -16.00 4.09
N GLU A 85 13.05 -15.18 4.16
CA GLU A 85 12.91 -13.79 4.63
C GLU A 85 11.93 -12.99 3.76
N LYS A 86 12.01 -13.14 2.44
CA LYS A 86 11.08 -12.49 1.49
C LYS A 86 9.64 -12.96 1.72
N PHE A 87 9.45 -14.26 1.92
CA PHE A 87 8.16 -14.83 2.29
C PHE A 87 7.59 -14.16 3.55
N LYS A 88 8.38 -14.05 4.62
CA LYS A 88 7.92 -13.44 5.89
C LYS A 88 7.54 -11.97 5.73
N ILE A 89 8.30 -11.21 4.93
CA ILE A 89 7.97 -9.80 4.65
C ILE A 89 6.66 -9.68 3.87
N SER A 90 6.48 -10.46 2.79
CA SER A 90 5.22 -10.45 2.02
C SER A 90 4.03 -10.88 2.90
N ASN A 91 4.23 -11.87 3.77
CA ASN A 91 3.19 -12.36 4.68
C ASN A 91 2.77 -11.30 5.69
N LEU A 92 3.75 -10.58 6.26
CA LEU A 92 3.50 -9.47 7.17
C LEU A 92 2.61 -8.38 6.53
N ILE A 93 2.90 -7.99 5.28
CA ILE A 93 2.12 -7.00 4.55
C ILE A 93 0.69 -7.51 4.30
N SER A 94 0.56 -8.78 3.92
CA SER A 94 -0.73 -9.42 3.61
C SER A 94 -1.63 -9.52 4.84
N LEU A 95 -1.07 -9.95 5.98
CA LEU A 95 -1.77 -9.95 7.27
C LEU A 95 -2.20 -8.54 7.65
N GLN A 96 -1.34 -7.55 7.41
CA GLN A 96 -1.66 -6.17 7.73
C GLN A 96 -2.81 -5.62 6.89
N GLN A 97 -2.85 -5.94 5.59
CA GLN A 97 -3.96 -5.59 4.71
C GLN A 97 -5.26 -6.24 5.19
N MET A 98 -5.23 -7.54 5.53
CA MET A 98 -6.38 -8.27 6.06
C MET A 98 -6.94 -7.61 7.33
N TYR A 99 -6.07 -7.25 8.29
CA TYR A 99 -6.51 -6.58 9.51
C TYR A 99 -7.14 -5.21 9.25
N GLN A 100 -6.67 -4.45 8.26
CA GLN A 100 -7.29 -3.18 7.89
C GLN A 100 -8.64 -3.37 7.21
N MET A 101 -8.79 -4.41 6.38
CA MET A 101 -10.06 -4.70 5.72
C MET A 101 -11.15 -5.18 6.68
N ALA A 102 -10.80 -5.64 7.89
CA ALA A 102 -11.77 -5.91 8.95
C ALA A 102 -12.44 -4.64 9.51
N PHE A 103 -11.82 -3.46 9.33
CA PHE A 103 -12.34 -2.16 9.77
C PHE A 103 -12.30 -1.13 8.64
N PRO A 104 -13.07 -1.37 7.55
CA PRO A 104 -13.01 -0.55 6.36
C PRO A 104 -13.49 0.88 6.66
N GLY A 105 -12.81 1.88 6.11
CA GLY A 105 -13.17 3.29 6.29
C GLY A 105 -12.71 3.92 7.60
N GLN A 106 -12.03 3.18 8.49
CA GLN A 106 -11.47 3.76 9.72
C GLN A 106 -10.35 4.78 9.45
N TYR A 107 -9.61 4.60 8.36
CA TYR A 107 -8.42 5.39 8.02
C TYR A 107 -8.52 6.00 6.64
N VAL A 108 -7.92 7.18 6.47
CA VAL A 108 -7.86 7.87 5.18
C VAL A 108 -7.04 7.10 4.14
N LEU A 109 -5.95 6.44 4.57
CA LEU A 109 -5.16 5.57 3.73
C LEU A 109 -5.42 4.09 4.07
N LYS A 110 -5.22 3.21 3.09
CA LYS A 110 -5.10 1.76 3.25
C LYS A 110 -3.71 1.32 2.83
N LEU A 111 -3.24 0.23 3.42
CA LEU A 111 -1.99 -0.45 3.09
C LEU A 111 -2.32 -1.78 2.42
N GLU A 112 -1.70 -2.02 1.27
CA GLU A 112 -1.97 -3.17 0.41
C GLU A 112 -0.66 -3.83 0.02
N ASN A 113 -0.67 -5.17 -0.06
CA ASN A 113 0.40 -5.88 -0.73
C ASN A 113 0.28 -5.67 -2.24
N THR A 114 1.40 -5.77 -2.95
CA THR A 114 1.42 -5.63 -4.41
C THR A 114 1.83 -6.95 -5.06
N PRO A 115 1.48 -7.16 -6.34
CA PRO A 115 2.00 -8.29 -7.10
C PRO A 115 3.48 -8.10 -7.53
N ASN A 116 4.11 -7.00 -7.13
CA ASN A 116 5.51 -6.70 -7.42
C ASN A 116 6.39 -7.13 -6.24
N ASN A 117 7.62 -7.52 -6.56
CA ASN A 117 8.58 -8.09 -5.62
C ASN A 117 8.82 -7.19 -4.39
N LEU A 118 8.30 -7.63 -3.23
CA LEU A 118 8.47 -7.00 -1.91
C LEU A 118 8.16 -5.49 -1.86
N GLU A 119 7.12 -5.07 -2.57
CA GLU A 119 6.58 -3.71 -2.46
C GLU A 119 5.25 -3.75 -1.72
N PHE A 120 5.01 -2.75 -0.86
CA PHE A 120 3.65 -2.45 -0.39
C PHE A 120 3.21 -1.09 -0.91
N LEU A 121 1.90 -1.00 -1.13
CA LEU A 121 1.20 0.18 -1.60
C LEU A 121 0.48 0.83 -0.41
N VAL A 122 0.59 2.15 -0.29
CA VAL A 122 -0.28 2.98 0.52
C VAL A 122 -1.16 3.79 -0.41
N SER A 123 -2.47 3.66 -0.28
CA SER A 123 -3.41 4.33 -1.17
C SER A 123 -4.64 4.89 -0.45
N LEU A 124 -5.39 5.78 -1.09
CA LEU A 124 -6.61 6.34 -0.52
C LEU A 124 -7.65 5.24 -0.26
N CYS A 125 -8.21 5.20 0.94
CA CYS A 125 -9.23 4.21 1.30
C CYS A 125 -10.58 4.56 0.64
N PRO A 126 -11.13 3.73 -0.25
CA PRO A 126 -12.38 4.06 -0.95
C PRO A 126 -13.57 4.20 0.00
N GLN A 127 -13.63 3.38 1.04
CA GLN A 127 -14.71 3.47 2.04
C GLN A 127 -14.66 4.80 2.80
N TYR A 128 -13.46 5.26 3.19
CA TYR A 128 -13.28 6.56 3.84
C TYR A 128 -13.77 7.72 2.94
N VAL A 129 -13.46 7.66 1.64
CA VAL A 129 -13.94 8.64 0.65
C VAL A 129 -15.46 8.66 0.57
N LEU A 130 -16.09 7.47 0.58
CA LEU A 130 -17.55 7.34 0.55
C LEU A 130 -18.20 7.82 1.85
N ASP A 131 -17.53 7.71 2.99
CA ASP A 131 -18.05 8.19 4.27
C ASP A 131 -17.87 9.70 4.43
N LYS A 132 -16.85 10.28 3.78
CA LYS A 132 -16.49 11.71 3.84
C LYS A 132 -16.67 12.45 2.50
N LYS A 133 -17.74 12.13 1.76
CA LYS A 133 -18.00 12.66 0.39
C LYS A 133 -17.90 14.17 0.27
N GLU A 134 -18.31 14.92 1.30
CA GLU A 134 -18.26 16.39 1.29
C GLU A 134 -16.84 16.93 1.06
N TYR A 135 -15.81 16.26 1.57
CA TYR A 135 -14.43 16.68 1.41
C TYR A 135 -13.93 16.40 -0.01
N PHE A 136 -14.22 15.20 -0.52
CA PHE A 136 -13.74 14.73 -1.82
C PHE A 136 -14.58 15.24 -3.00
N GLN A 137 -15.68 15.95 -2.75
CA GLN A 137 -16.36 16.76 -3.76
C GLN A 137 -15.63 18.08 -4.06
N ASN A 138 -14.77 18.53 -3.15
CA ASN A 138 -13.92 19.70 -3.32
C ASN A 138 -12.56 19.28 -3.90
N LYS A 139 -12.39 19.49 -5.21
CA LYS A 139 -11.18 19.05 -5.94
C LYS A 139 -9.91 19.76 -5.45
N GLU A 140 -10.02 21.03 -5.09
CA GLU A 140 -8.91 21.80 -4.53
C GLU A 140 -8.47 21.24 -3.18
N PHE A 141 -9.43 20.79 -2.36
CA PHE A 141 -9.13 20.14 -1.09
C PHE A 141 -8.49 18.77 -1.28
N GLU A 142 -8.99 17.97 -2.23
CA GLU A 142 -8.40 16.68 -2.58
C GLU A 142 -6.91 16.84 -2.95
N ILE A 143 -6.59 17.80 -3.81
CA ILE A 143 -5.20 18.12 -4.21
C ILE A 143 -4.36 18.55 -2.99
N LEU A 144 -4.90 19.41 -2.12
CA LEU A 144 -4.20 19.83 -0.92
C LEU A 144 -3.92 18.66 0.03
N LEU A 145 -4.91 17.78 0.22
CA LEU A 145 -4.79 16.60 1.07
C LEU A 145 -3.73 15.64 0.52
N GLU A 146 -3.69 15.44 -0.80
CA GLU A 146 -2.64 14.68 -1.47
C GLU A 146 -1.25 15.24 -1.14
N MET A 147 -1.06 16.56 -1.25
CA MET A 147 0.22 17.21 -0.95
C MET A 147 0.64 17.01 0.51
N VAL A 148 -0.31 17.16 1.45
CA VAL A 148 -0.04 16.95 2.89
C VAL A 148 0.40 15.51 3.14
N ILE A 149 -0.32 14.54 2.59
CA ILE A 149 0.01 13.12 2.74
C ILE A 149 1.36 12.80 2.10
N PHE A 150 1.61 13.29 0.89
CA PHE A 150 2.88 13.10 0.19
C PHE A 150 4.05 13.64 1.01
N LEU A 151 3.94 14.85 1.58
CA LEU A 151 5.00 15.44 2.39
C LEU A 151 5.29 14.61 3.65
N GLU A 152 4.26 14.12 4.33
CA GLU A 152 4.43 13.29 5.51
C GLU A 152 5.03 11.91 5.19
N LEU A 153 4.57 11.26 4.11
CA LEU A 153 5.15 9.99 3.64
C LEU A 153 6.59 10.16 3.15
N LYS A 154 6.90 11.28 2.51
CA LYS A 154 8.27 11.61 2.08
C LYS A 154 9.20 11.79 3.28
N LYS A 155 8.80 12.56 4.29
CA LYS A 155 9.57 12.72 5.55
C LYS A 155 9.80 11.36 6.21
N PHE A 156 8.78 10.50 6.22
CA PHE A 156 8.88 9.14 6.72
C PHE A 156 9.89 8.29 5.93
N ALA A 157 9.82 8.31 4.60
CA ALA A 157 10.74 7.57 3.73
C ALA A 157 12.20 8.04 3.90
N GLU A 158 12.43 9.36 3.98
CA GLU A 158 13.75 9.95 4.21
C GLU A 158 14.31 9.56 5.59
N ARG A 159 13.51 9.61 6.65
CA ARG A 159 13.92 9.21 8.00
C ARG A 159 14.28 7.73 8.08
N THR A 160 13.55 6.89 7.36
CA THR A 160 13.69 5.43 7.43
C THR A 160 14.62 4.85 6.38
N ASN A 161 15.09 5.68 5.43
CA ASN A 161 15.93 5.30 4.31
C ASN A 161 15.32 4.11 3.54
N VAL A 162 14.09 4.32 3.05
CA VAL A 162 13.32 3.37 2.22
C VAL A 162 13.00 4.06 0.90
N ASP A 163 13.18 3.34 -0.20
CA ASP A 163 12.85 3.83 -1.53
C ASP A 163 11.34 4.01 -1.64
N PHE A 164 10.93 5.20 -2.10
CA PHE A 164 9.54 5.65 -2.15
C PHE A 164 9.24 6.28 -3.50
N SER A 165 8.08 5.94 -4.07
CA SER A 165 7.61 6.54 -5.31
C SER A 165 6.11 6.81 -5.29
N MET A 166 5.68 7.73 -6.14
CA MET A 166 4.28 8.07 -6.33
C MET A 166 3.95 8.04 -7.82
N PRO A 167 3.60 6.88 -8.39
CA PRO A 167 3.32 6.78 -9.82
C PRO A 167 2.01 7.48 -10.23
N GLN A 168 1.08 7.66 -9.30
CA GLN A 168 -0.23 8.29 -9.51
C GLN A 168 -0.71 9.05 -8.26
N PRO A 169 -1.65 10.00 -8.40
CA PRO A 169 -2.40 10.60 -7.29
C PRO A 169 -2.82 9.58 -6.24
N PHE A 170 -2.51 9.84 -4.96
CA PHE A 170 -2.77 8.97 -3.82
C PHE A 170 -2.31 7.51 -3.96
N ILE A 171 -1.35 7.18 -4.82
CA ILE A 171 -0.75 5.84 -4.92
C ILE A 171 0.72 5.97 -4.56
N PHE A 172 1.09 5.43 -3.40
CA PHE A 172 2.43 5.54 -2.83
C PHE A 172 3.05 4.17 -2.65
N ILE A 173 4.18 3.90 -3.31
CA ILE A 173 4.84 2.59 -3.30
C ILE A 173 6.12 2.68 -2.48
N PHE A 174 6.31 1.70 -1.60
CA PHE A 174 7.52 1.52 -0.78
C PHE A 174 8.18 0.18 -1.09
N ASP A 175 9.48 0.22 -1.39
CA ASP A 175 10.29 -0.97 -1.73
C ASP A 175 10.96 -1.55 -0.48
N LEU A 176 10.62 -2.79 -0.13
CA LEU A 176 11.19 -3.55 0.99
C LEU A 176 12.21 -4.60 0.55
N SER A 177 12.59 -4.67 -0.73
CA SER A 177 13.51 -5.68 -1.27
C SER A 177 14.89 -5.70 -0.61
N LYS A 178 15.32 -4.58 -0.02
CA LYS A 178 16.59 -4.43 0.70
C LYS A 178 16.41 -4.25 2.22
N VAL A 179 15.23 -4.55 2.73
CA VAL A 179 14.84 -4.33 4.13
C VAL A 179 14.78 -5.66 4.87
N SER A 180 15.26 -5.72 6.12
CA SER A 180 15.12 -6.91 6.96
C SER A 180 13.70 -7.02 7.51
N LEU A 181 13.28 -8.23 7.92
CA LEU A 181 11.96 -8.44 8.50
C LEU A 181 11.69 -7.55 9.73
N GLU A 182 12.67 -7.39 10.62
CA GLU A 182 12.52 -6.54 11.81
C GLU A 182 12.27 -5.08 11.44
N LYS A 183 13.01 -4.59 10.43
CA LYS A 183 12.81 -3.24 9.93
C LYS A 183 11.45 -3.12 9.21
N ALA A 184 11.01 -4.13 8.48
CA ALA A 184 9.69 -4.15 7.84
C ALA A 184 8.55 -4.02 8.87
N HIS A 185 8.63 -4.72 10.01
CA HIS A 185 7.68 -4.55 11.12
C HIS A 185 7.64 -3.10 11.63
N ILE A 186 8.80 -2.49 11.87
CA ILE A 186 8.89 -1.12 12.35
C ILE A 186 8.27 -0.15 11.33
N LEU A 187 8.56 -0.32 10.05
CA LEU A 187 8.04 0.54 8.98
C LEU A 187 6.51 0.48 8.91
N ILE A 188 5.94 -0.73 8.94
CA ILE A 188 4.49 -0.94 8.87
C ILE A 188 3.80 -0.31 10.08
N ASP A 189 4.32 -0.55 11.29
CA ASP A 189 3.79 0.06 12.51
C ASP A 189 3.84 1.60 12.49
N GLU A 190 4.95 2.16 11.99
CA GLU A 190 5.09 3.61 11.88
C GLU A 190 4.15 4.22 10.83
N ILE A 191 3.93 3.54 9.69
CA ILE A 191 2.97 3.98 8.68
C ILE A 191 1.55 3.95 9.22
N GLN A 192 1.18 2.93 9.98
CA GLN A 192 -0.14 2.88 10.63
C GLN A 192 -0.33 4.04 11.61
N LYS A 193 0.69 4.35 12.42
CA LYS A 193 0.66 5.48 13.35
C LYS A 193 0.52 6.79 12.58
N LEU A 194 1.28 6.97 11.51
CA LEU A 194 1.21 8.14 10.66
C LEU A 194 -0.18 8.28 10.02
N ASN A 195 -0.73 7.19 9.47
CA ASN A 195 -2.05 7.17 8.88
C ASN A 195 -3.15 7.52 9.88
N LYS A 196 -3.04 7.03 11.12
CA LYS A 196 -3.95 7.41 12.21
C LYS A 196 -3.88 8.91 12.51
N ILE A 197 -2.67 9.47 12.59
CA ILE A 197 -2.47 10.91 12.81
C ILE A 197 -3.08 11.71 11.65
N LEU A 198 -2.77 11.35 10.41
CA LEU A 198 -3.31 12.00 9.21
C LEU A 198 -4.84 11.95 9.20
N THR A 199 -5.43 10.78 9.44
CA THR A 199 -6.88 10.56 9.48
C THR A 199 -7.56 11.50 10.48
N ASN A 200 -7.00 11.61 11.69
CA ASN A 200 -7.55 12.48 12.73
C ASN A 200 -7.51 13.97 12.37
N LYS A 201 -6.57 14.37 11.51
CA LYS A 201 -6.41 15.77 11.10
C LYS A 201 -7.28 16.18 9.92
N VAL A 202 -7.80 15.24 9.11
CA VAL A 202 -8.51 15.55 7.85
C VAL A 202 -9.63 16.56 8.06
N ASP A 203 -10.50 16.34 9.05
CA ASP A 203 -11.64 17.22 9.33
C ASP A 203 -11.18 18.65 9.68
N ALA A 204 -10.15 18.76 10.53
CA ALA A 204 -9.58 20.05 10.93
C ALA A 204 -8.89 20.76 9.76
N ILE A 205 -8.18 20.02 8.90
CA ILE A 205 -7.55 20.54 7.69
C ILE A 205 -8.63 21.06 6.73
N TYR A 206 -9.73 20.33 6.55
CA TYR A 206 -10.84 20.76 5.70
C TYR A 206 -11.45 22.07 6.19
N GLU A 207 -11.83 22.14 7.47
CA GLU A 207 -12.43 23.34 8.05
C GLU A 207 -11.50 24.55 7.97
N TYR A 208 -10.21 24.35 8.15
CA TYR A 208 -9.19 25.39 8.03
C TYR A 208 -8.98 25.88 6.60
N ALA A 209 -8.98 24.95 5.64
CA ALA A 209 -8.52 25.20 4.29
C ALA A 209 -9.65 25.60 3.33
N LYS A 210 -10.91 25.21 3.58
CA LYS A 210 -12.03 25.32 2.62
C LYS A 210 -12.23 26.71 1.99
N ASP A 211 -11.92 27.78 2.71
CA ASP A 211 -12.00 29.15 2.17
C ASP A 211 -10.65 29.69 1.67
N LYS A 212 -9.54 29.18 2.22
CA LYS A 212 -8.17 29.58 1.83
C LYS A 212 -7.73 28.98 0.50
N ILE A 213 -8.15 27.75 0.21
CA ILE A 213 -7.79 27.03 -1.02
C ILE A 213 -8.35 27.68 -2.28
N LYS A 214 -9.41 28.49 -2.17
CA LYS A 214 -9.96 29.27 -3.28
C LYS A 214 -8.94 30.24 -3.87
N ALA A 215 -8.01 30.74 -3.04
CA ALA A 215 -6.92 31.60 -3.52
C ALA A 215 -5.91 30.84 -4.40
N LEU A 216 -5.90 29.50 -4.36
CA LEU A 216 -4.97 28.63 -5.08
C LEU A 216 -5.60 27.96 -6.31
N GLU A 217 -6.84 28.33 -6.69
CA GLU A 217 -7.59 27.68 -7.76
C GLU A 217 -6.80 27.63 -9.08
N LYS A 218 -6.14 28.74 -9.46
CA LYS A 218 -5.30 28.81 -10.68
C LYS A 218 -4.14 27.83 -10.63
N LEU A 219 -3.47 27.76 -9.49
CA LEU A 219 -2.35 26.83 -9.28
C LEU A 219 -2.84 25.38 -9.38
N PHE A 220 -3.92 25.03 -8.68
CA PHE A 220 -4.44 23.67 -8.68
C PHE A 220 -5.00 23.21 -10.04
N GLN A 221 -5.61 24.10 -10.81
CA GLN A 221 -6.03 23.81 -12.19
C GLN A 221 -4.85 23.55 -13.16
N SER A 222 -3.63 23.92 -12.76
CA SER A 222 -2.42 23.77 -13.59
C SER A 222 -1.62 22.48 -13.35
N ILE A 223 -1.86 21.76 -12.24
CA ILE A 223 -1.03 20.63 -11.77
C ILE A 223 -1.02 19.42 -12.71
N ASP A 224 -2.15 19.10 -13.35
CA ASP A 224 -2.29 17.93 -14.23
C ASP A 224 -1.67 18.14 -15.62
N ARG A 225 -1.16 19.35 -15.89
CA ARG A 225 -0.65 19.72 -17.21
C ARG A 225 0.85 19.53 -17.22
N LYS A 226 1.30 18.39 -17.77
CA LYS A 226 2.70 17.94 -17.96
C LYS A 226 3.67 18.92 -18.68
N SER A 227 3.36 20.22 -18.77
CA SER A 227 4.15 21.19 -19.51
C SER A 227 4.22 22.53 -18.80
N PHE A 228 5.44 22.94 -18.44
CA PHE A 228 5.74 24.25 -17.85
C PHE A 228 5.22 25.42 -18.70
N SER A 229 5.20 25.28 -20.03
CA SER A 229 4.65 26.30 -20.93
C SER A 229 3.14 26.50 -20.78
N LYS A 230 2.40 25.48 -20.32
CA LYS A 230 0.96 25.63 -20.01
C LYS A 230 0.73 26.31 -18.66
N LEU A 231 1.63 26.12 -17.70
CA LEU A 231 1.61 26.86 -16.44
C LEU A 231 1.80 28.36 -16.74
N LEU A 232 2.79 28.70 -17.58
CA LEU A 232 2.98 30.08 -18.08
C LEU A 232 1.80 30.63 -18.91
N TYR A 233 0.93 29.79 -19.47
CA TYR A 233 -0.26 30.24 -20.21
C TYR A 233 -1.44 30.60 -19.28
N ILE A 234 -1.56 29.92 -18.15
CA ILE A 234 -2.63 30.16 -17.16
C ILE A 234 -2.33 31.41 -16.33
N PHE A 235 -1.06 31.62 -16.01
CA PHE A 235 -0.59 32.73 -15.20
C PHE A 235 -0.22 33.93 -16.07
N ALA A 236 -0.53 35.16 -15.61
CA ALA A 236 -0.22 36.37 -16.35
C ALA A 236 1.28 36.75 -16.24
N SER A 237 1.94 36.30 -15.18
CA SER A 237 3.36 36.55 -14.94
C SER A 237 4.00 35.45 -14.08
N ILE A 238 5.35 35.41 -14.05
CA ILE A 238 6.11 34.56 -13.13
C ILE A 238 5.87 34.98 -11.67
N ASP A 239 5.70 36.27 -11.41
CA ASP A 239 5.45 36.79 -10.07
C ASP A 239 4.13 36.27 -9.50
N ASP A 240 3.09 36.10 -10.33
CA ASP A 240 1.83 35.49 -9.92
C ASP A 240 2.02 34.03 -9.50
N ILE A 241 2.84 33.26 -10.23
CA ILE A 241 3.16 31.86 -9.88
C ILE A 241 3.89 31.82 -8.53
N ILE A 242 4.87 32.69 -8.34
CA ILE A 242 5.63 32.78 -7.09
C ILE A 242 4.70 33.14 -5.93
N SER A 243 3.78 34.08 -6.13
CA SER A 243 2.81 34.49 -5.11
C SER A 243 1.90 33.33 -4.70
N ASP A 244 1.31 32.61 -5.65
CA ASP A 244 0.47 31.44 -5.36
C ASP A 244 1.27 30.33 -4.64
N LEU A 245 2.52 30.08 -5.05
CA LEU A 245 3.40 29.13 -4.37
C LEU A 245 3.75 29.55 -2.94
N GLN A 246 3.89 30.85 -2.66
CA GLN A 246 4.10 31.36 -1.31
C GLN A 246 2.84 31.16 -0.45
N VAL A 247 1.64 31.41 -1.00
CA VAL A 247 0.38 31.13 -0.32
C VAL A 247 0.26 29.65 -0.01
N LEU A 248 0.54 28.76 -0.97
CA LEU A 248 0.55 27.31 -0.76
C LEU A 248 1.55 26.89 0.32
N LYS A 249 2.79 27.40 0.26
CA LYS A 249 3.81 27.12 1.27
C LYS A 249 3.33 27.51 2.67
N ASN A 250 2.79 28.72 2.81
CA ASN A 250 2.27 29.21 4.10
C ASN A 250 1.12 28.33 4.60
N LEU A 251 0.17 27.98 3.72
CA LEU A 251 -0.94 27.11 4.04
C LEU A 251 -0.47 25.72 4.54
N LEU A 252 0.50 25.11 3.85
CA LEU A 252 1.08 23.82 4.26
C LEU A 252 1.79 23.94 5.61
N SER A 253 2.57 25.00 5.84
CA SER A 253 3.24 25.25 7.13
C SER A 253 2.26 25.52 8.29
N GLU A 254 1.07 26.05 8.00
CA GLU A 254 0.00 26.20 8.99
C GLU A 254 -0.68 24.86 9.28
N ILE A 255 -0.95 24.05 8.25
CA ILE A 255 -1.53 22.71 8.38
C ILE A 255 -0.65 21.77 9.20
N GLU A 256 0.67 21.82 9.02
CA GLU A 256 1.61 21.00 9.80
C GLU A 256 1.48 21.21 11.32
N LYS A 257 0.99 22.38 11.75
CA LYS A 257 0.82 22.74 13.17
C LYS A 257 -0.54 22.35 13.74
N ILE A 258 -1.46 21.86 12.91
CA ILE A 258 -2.76 21.35 13.37
C ILE A 258 -2.50 20.04 14.10
N GLU A 259 -2.91 19.95 15.37
CA GLU A 259 -2.78 18.76 16.22
C GLU A 259 -3.90 17.74 15.96
#